data_AF-A0A970SQR5-F1
#
_entry.id   AF-A0A970SQR5-F1
#
_cell.length_a   1.000
_cell.length_b   1.000
_cell.length_c   1.000
_cell.angle_alpha   90.00
_cell.angle_beta   90.00
_cell.angle_gamma   90.00
#
_symmetry.space_group_name_H-M   'P 1'
#
loop_
_entity.id
_entity.type
_entity.pdbx_description
1 polymer ?
#
loop_
_entity_poly.entity_id
_entity_poly.type
_entity_poly.pdbx_seq_one_letter_code
_entity_poly.pdbx_strand_id
1 'polypeptide(L)'
;MTMIFPKFSEVFPDDAAFKGYLDAFDLVMTEYKEIYAHLLLRFEDSTFRYATYEKSASKLMRILAVEYPYYKQKKDALTELYQLDLAKFQDGGLQVMNLASNPNEEPPTDSAEPLPYTAQQTVSTIKMSEVDAIMKKYRAAFRDPIDTLVKACENLFRGIYEEEEDIYL
;
A
#
# COMPACT_ATOMS: atom_id res chain seq x y z
N MET A 1 20.61 -2.40 37.02
CA MET A 1 21.18 -1.90 35.75
C MET A 1 19.98 -1.58 34.87
N THR A 2 19.68 -0.31 34.64
CA THR A 2 18.51 0.11 33.86
C THR A 2 18.74 -0.30 32.41
N MET A 3 17.84 -1.12 31.85
CA MET A 3 17.95 -1.57 30.46
C MET A 3 17.50 -0.41 29.56
N ILE A 4 18.46 0.24 28.88
CA ILE A 4 18.17 1.32 27.94
C ILE A 4 17.87 0.69 26.58
N PHE A 5 16.67 0.94 26.07
CA PHE A 5 16.25 0.48 24.76
C PHE A 5 16.65 1.50 23.68
N PRO A 6 17.17 1.04 22.52
CA PRO A 6 17.62 1.94 21.46
C PRO A 6 16.43 2.64 20.78
N LYS A 7 16.62 3.91 20.41
CA LYS A 7 15.67 4.70 19.61
C LYS A 7 15.76 4.37 18.13
N PHE A 8 14.73 4.74 17.35
CA PHE A 8 14.77 4.62 15.89
C PHE A 8 15.96 5.36 15.28
N SER A 9 16.15 6.63 15.63
CA SER A 9 17.26 7.47 15.16
C SER A 9 18.65 6.96 15.56
N GLU A 10 18.75 6.18 16.64
CA GLU A 10 20.02 5.58 17.07
C GLU A 10 20.34 4.33 16.23
N VAL A 11 19.33 3.53 15.87
CA VAL A 11 19.51 2.34 15.02
C VAL A 11 19.65 2.72 13.53
N PHE A 12 18.95 3.77 13.10
CA PHE A 12 18.87 4.23 11.71
C PHE A 12 19.10 5.75 11.62
N PRO A 13 20.34 6.23 11.88
CA PRO A 13 20.66 7.66 11.94
C PRO A 13 20.50 8.39 10.60
N ASP A 14 20.64 7.68 9.49
CA ASP A 14 20.47 8.21 8.14
C ASP A 14 19.94 7.13 7.18
N ASP A 15 19.60 7.54 5.95
CA ASP A 15 19.08 6.62 4.92
C ASP A 15 20.13 5.62 4.44
N ALA A 16 21.43 5.94 4.60
CA ALA A 16 22.53 5.05 4.24
C ALA A 16 22.68 3.89 5.24
N ALA A 17 22.56 4.15 6.53
CA ALA A 17 22.53 3.15 7.59
C ALA A 17 21.31 2.23 7.45
N PHE A 18 20.15 2.82 7.16
CA PHE A 18 18.94 2.05 6.85
C PHE A 18 19.13 1.15 5.63
N LYS A 19 19.72 1.68 4.55
CA LYS A 19 20.08 0.90 3.36
C LYS A 19 21.10 -0.21 3.66
N GLY A 20 22.10 0.05 4.51
CA GLY A 20 23.08 -0.95 4.91
C GLY A 20 22.44 -2.17 5.56
N TYR A 21 21.40 -1.98 6.38
CA TYR A 21 20.62 -3.09 6.91
C TYR A 21 19.75 -3.76 5.84
N LEU A 22 19.12 -3.03 4.92
CA LEU A 22 18.40 -3.66 3.82
C LEU A 22 19.31 -4.59 3.00
N ASP A 23 20.51 -4.10 2.66
CA ASP A 23 21.51 -4.85 1.88
C ASP A 23 22.03 -6.06 2.68
N ALA A 24 22.25 -5.92 3.99
CA ALA A 24 22.68 -7.04 4.85
C ALA A 24 21.62 -8.14 5.02
N PHE A 25 20.35 -7.84 4.78
CA PHE A 25 19.23 -8.79 4.84
C PHE A 25 18.73 -9.21 3.45
N ASP A 26 19.46 -8.86 2.37
CA ASP A 26 19.09 -9.12 0.97
C ASP A 26 17.68 -8.58 0.59
N LEU A 27 17.26 -7.47 1.21
CA LEU A 27 15.97 -6.83 0.96
C LEU A 27 16.06 -5.77 -0.14
N VAL A 28 15.60 -6.14 -1.33
CA VAL A 28 15.56 -5.22 -2.48
C VAL A 28 14.32 -4.33 -2.40
N MET A 29 14.51 -3.09 -1.94
CA MET A 29 13.46 -2.07 -1.84
C MET A 29 13.81 -0.84 -2.68
N THR A 30 13.07 -0.59 -3.76
CA THR A 30 13.30 0.53 -4.68
C THR A 30 12.91 1.87 -4.06
N GLU A 31 11.84 1.91 -3.26
CA GLU A 31 11.30 3.12 -2.62
C GLU A 31 11.76 3.25 -1.16
N TYR A 32 12.91 2.68 -0.79
CA TYR A 32 13.36 2.62 0.60
C TYR A 32 13.51 4.01 1.24
N LYS A 33 13.88 5.05 0.48
CA LYS A 33 14.04 6.42 0.98
C LYS A 33 12.72 7.03 1.45
N GLU A 34 11.65 6.79 0.71
CA GLU A 34 10.30 7.23 1.09
C GLU A 34 9.87 6.53 2.37
N ILE A 35 10.02 5.21 2.42
CA ILE A 35 9.68 4.41 3.59
C ILE A 35 10.51 4.85 4.81
N TYR A 36 11.81 5.07 4.64
CA TYR A 36 12.68 5.60 5.69
C TYR A 36 12.20 6.97 6.19
N ALA A 37 11.89 7.91 5.29
CA ALA A 37 11.42 9.23 5.68
C ALA A 37 10.11 9.17 6.48
N HIS A 38 9.16 8.30 6.10
CA HIS A 38 7.92 8.11 6.84
C HIS A 38 8.14 7.45 8.21
N LEU A 39 9.05 6.46 8.30
CA LEU A 39 9.41 5.85 9.57
C LEU A 39 10.14 6.83 10.49
N LEU A 40 11.03 7.66 9.95
CA LEU A 40 11.72 8.71 10.69
C LEU A 40 10.72 9.73 11.23
N LEU A 41 9.88 10.33 10.37
CA LEU A 41 8.85 11.30 10.80
C LEU A 41 7.91 10.76 11.88
N ARG A 42 7.65 9.45 11.89
CA ARG A 42 6.72 8.82 12.82
C ARG A 42 7.38 8.34 14.11
N PHE A 43 8.61 7.85 14.03
CA PHE A 43 9.23 7.08 15.11
C PHE A 43 10.63 7.58 15.52
N GLU A 44 11.12 8.72 15.01
CA GLU A 44 12.48 9.25 15.29
C GLU A 44 12.95 9.07 16.74
N ASP A 45 12.11 9.49 17.69
CA ASP A 45 12.38 9.42 19.13
C ASP A 45 11.81 8.20 19.84
N SER A 46 11.09 7.34 19.12
CA SER A 46 10.46 6.16 19.68
C SER A 46 11.48 5.06 19.96
N THR A 47 11.43 4.51 21.16
CA THR A 47 12.28 3.38 21.56
C THR A 47 11.74 2.05 21.04
N PHE A 48 12.61 1.22 20.49
CA PHE A 48 12.27 -0.16 20.19
C PHE A 48 11.99 -0.95 21.46
N ARG A 49 11.16 -1.99 21.36
CA ARG A 49 10.94 -2.95 22.46
C ARG A 49 12.10 -3.94 22.68
N TYR A 50 13.16 -3.87 21.88
CA TYR A 50 14.26 -4.83 21.86
C TYR A 50 15.54 -4.20 22.38
N ALA A 51 16.25 -4.89 23.27
CA ALA A 51 17.38 -4.33 24.01
C ALA A 51 18.67 -4.11 23.20
N THR A 52 18.76 -4.57 21.94
CA THR A 52 19.97 -4.40 21.12
C THR A 52 19.64 -3.84 19.75
N TYR A 53 20.59 -3.10 19.18
CA TYR A 53 20.50 -2.47 17.88
C TYR A 53 20.21 -3.50 16.78
N GLU A 54 20.92 -4.64 16.79
CA GLU A 54 20.78 -5.69 15.79
C GLU A 54 19.41 -6.37 15.87
N LYS A 55 18.89 -6.58 17.08
CA LYS A 55 17.55 -7.18 17.26
C LYS A 55 16.46 -6.21 16.79
N SER A 56 16.59 -4.93 17.12
CA SER A 56 15.68 -3.88 16.64
C SER A 56 15.67 -3.81 15.11
N ALA A 57 16.85 -3.73 14.50
CA ALA A 57 17.00 -3.68 13.06
C ALA A 57 16.45 -4.94 12.38
N SER A 58 16.85 -6.13 12.84
CA SER A 58 16.37 -7.41 12.30
C SER A 58 14.84 -7.54 12.34
N LYS A 59 14.21 -7.06 13.41
CA LYS A 59 12.75 -7.12 13.55
C LYS A 59 12.05 -6.15 12.62
N LEU A 60 12.58 -4.94 12.44
CA LEU A 60 12.08 -4.01 11.44
C LEU A 60 12.23 -4.58 10.02
N MET A 61 13.42 -5.09 9.67
CA MET A 61 13.67 -5.70 8.36
C MET A 61 12.74 -6.88 8.09
N ARG A 62 12.44 -7.71 9.10
CA ARG A 62 11.47 -8.80 8.96
C ARG A 62 10.06 -8.30 8.67
N ILE A 63 9.61 -7.21 9.28
CA ILE A 63 8.30 -6.62 8.97
C ILE A 63 8.31 -6.09 7.54
N LEU A 64 9.34 -5.32 7.17
CA LEU A 64 9.47 -4.77 5.82
C LEU A 64 9.51 -5.87 4.76
N ALA A 65 10.20 -6.98 5.00
CA ALA A 65 10.24 -8.12 4.08
C ALA A 65 8.84 -8.69 3.76
N VAL A 66 7.93 -8.64 4.72
CA VAL A 66 6.56 -9.14 4.57
C VAL A 66 5.64 -8.05 3.98
N GLU A 67 5.73 -6.83 4.48
CA GLU A 67 4.79 -5.75 4.15
C GLU A 67 5.14 -4.99 2.87
N TYR A 68 6.43 -4.90 2.52
CA TYR A 68 6.88 -4.13 1.35
C TYR A 68 6.30 -4.63 0.02
N PRO A 69 6.22 -5.95 -0.26
CA PRO A 69 5.58 -6.43 -1.49
C PRO A 69 4.11 -5.95 -1.62
N TYR A 70 3.37 -5.93 -0.52
CA TYR A 70 1.98 -5.45 -0.50
C TYR A 70 1.91 -3.94 -0.69
N TYR A 71 2.80 -3.18 -0.06
CA TYR A 71 2.94 -1.75 -0.26
C TYR A 71 3.19 -1.44 -1.74
N LYS A 72 4.16 -2.12 -2.36
CA LYS A 72 4.53 -1.91 -3.76
C LYS A 72 3.37 -2.20 -4.69
N GLN A 73 2.71 -3.36 -4.51
CA GLN A 73 1.53 -3.72 -5.30
C GLN A 73 0.41 -2.68 -5.22
N LYS A 74 0.12 -2.14 -4.02
CA LYS A 74 -0.91 -1.12 -3.83
C LYS A 74 -0.50 0.22 -4.43
N LYS A 75 0.78 0.61 -4.28
CA LYS A 75 1.32 1.85 -4.83
C LYS A 75 1.33 1.85 -6.35
N ASP A 76 1.71 0.73 -6.97
CA ASP A 76 1.69 0.55 -8.42
C ASP A 76 0.23 0.63 -8.93
N ALA A 77 -0.70 -0.06 -8.26
CA ALA A 77 -2.13 0.01 -8.60
C ALA A 77 -2.72 1.43 -8.44
N LEU A 78 -2.31 2.17 -7.42
CA LEU A 78 -2.68 3.58 -7.23
C LEU A 78 -2.11 4.46 -8.34
N THR A 79 -0.84 4.26 -8.69
CA THR A 79 -0.17 5.03 -9.74
C THR A 79 -0.85 4.78 -11.09
N GLU A 80 -1.17 3.53 -11.42
CA GLU A 80 -1.97 3.18 -12.59
C GLU A 80 -3.35 3.84 -12.57
N LEU A 81 -3.97 3.98 -11.40
CA LEU A 81 -5.27 4.62 -11.25
C LEU A 81 -5.20 6.14 -11.42
N TYR A 82 -4.14 6.79 -10.94
CA TYR A 82 -3.91 8.21 -11.20
C TYR A 82 -3.50 8.49 -12.65
N GLN A 83 -2.90 7.50 -13.32
CA GLN A 83 -2.57 7.56 -14.75
C GLN A 83 -3.76 7.21 -15.65
N LEU A 84 -4.86 6.68 -15.11
CA LEU A 84 -6.11 6.58 -15.85
C LEU A 84 -6.62 8.00 -16.10
N ASP A 85 -6.62 8.38 -17.36
CA ASP A 85 -7.19 9.65 -17.82
C ASP A 85 -8.67 9.75 -17.42
N LEU A 86 -9.11 10.95 -17.03
CA LEU A 86 -10.51 11.26 -16.75
C LEU A 86 -11.39 10.87 -17.95
N ALA A 87 -10.86 11.04 -19.17
CA ALA A 87 -11.50 10.59 -20.42
C ALA A 87 -11.77 9.08 -20.41
N LYS A 88 -10.80 8.24 -20.02
CA LYS A 88 -11.00 6.77 -19.95
C LYS A 88 -12.02 6.36 -18.91
N PHE A 89 -12.14 7.11 -17.81
CA PHE A 89 -13.15 6.85 -16.79
C PHE A 89 -14.56 7.22 -17.28
N GLN A 90 -14.68 8.35 -18.00
CA GLN A 90 -15.92 8.78 -18.64
C GLN A 90 -16.33 7.84 -19.76
N ASP A 91 -15.39 7.44 -20.62
CA ASP A 91 -15.60 6.46 -21.70
C ASP A 91 -16.04 5.12 -21.13
N GLY A 92 -15.39 4.63 -20.07
CA GLY A 92 -15.80 3.40 -19.38
C GLY A 92 -17.22 3.50 -18.78
N GLY A 93 -17.58 4.63 -18.17
CA GLY A 93 -18.91 4.87 -17.62
C GLY A 93 -20.00 4.94 -18.69
N LEU A 94 -19.73 5.61 -19.81
CA LEU A 94 -20.64 5.72 -20.95
C LEU A 94 -20.79 4.38 -21.68
N GLN A 95 -19.71 3.61 -21.80
CA GLN A 95 -19.76 2.25 -22.33
C GLN A 95 -20.59 1.32 -21.45
N VAL A 96 -20.50 1.43 -20.11
CA VAL A 96 -21.38 0.68 -19.19
C VAL A 96 -22.84 1.06 -19.38
N MET A 97 -23.14 2.36 -19.50
CA MET A 97 -24.51 2.82 -19.81
C MET A 97 -25.01 2.29 -21.16
N ASN A 98 -24.17 2.34 -22.19
CA ASN A 98 -24.50 1.87 -23.53
C ASN A 98 -24.73 0.37 -23.56
N LEU A 99 -23.93 -0.41 -22.82
CA LEU A 99 -24.05 -1.86 -22.74
C LEU A 99 -25.25 -2.31 -21.88
N ALA A 100 -25.55 -1.58 -20.81
CA ALA A 100 -26.80 -1.76 -20.05
C ALA A 100 -28.04 -1.44 -20.91
N SER A 101 -27.89 -0.52 -21.87
CA SER A 101 -28.96 -0.15 -22.80
C SER A 101 -29.03 -1.04 -24.05
N ASN A 102 -27.93 -1.72 -24.42
CA ASN A 102 -27.79 -2.51 -25.64
C ASN A 102 -26.93 -3.77 -25.44
N PRO A 103 -27.42 -4.79 -24.72
CA PRO A 103 -26.60 -5.93 -24.29
C PRO A 103 -26.40 -7.04 -25.36
N ASN A 104 -26.66 -6.78 -26.66
CA ASN A 104 -26.61 -7.80 -27.73
C ASN A 104 -25.60 -7.58 -28.83
N GLU A 105 -25.28 -6.32 -29.13
CA GLU A 105 -24.43 -5.98 -30.24
C GLU A 105 -23.25 -5.20 -29.68
N GLU A 106 -22.05 -5.65 -30.03
CA GLU A 106 -20.88 -4.83 -29.85
C GLU A 106 -21.12 -3.56 -30.65
N PRO A 107 -21.07 -2.36 -30.04
CA PRO A 107 -21.27 -1.12 -30.75
C PRO A 107 -20.39 -1.14 -32.02
N PRO A 108 -20.94 -0.84 -33.21
CA PRO A 108 -20.16 -0.87 -34.46
C PRO A 108 -19.05 0.20 -34.51
N THR A 109 -18.85 0.93 -33.42
CA THR A 109 -17.95 2.07 -33.30
C THR A 109 -17.34 2.12 -31.90
N ASP A 110 -16.06 2.47 -31.80
CA ASP A 110 -15.41 2.92 -30.56
C ASP A 110 -15.91 4.31 -30.08
N SER A 111 -17.09 4.73 -30.54
CA SER A 111 -17.67 6.04 -30.27
C SER A 111 -18.11 6.15 -28.81
N ALA A 112 -17.74 7.24 -28.16
CA ALA A 112 -18.13 7.57 -26.78
C ALA A 112 -19.58 8.12 -26.67
N GLU A 113 -20.34 8.19 -27.76
CA GLU A 113 -21.69 8.74 -27.75
C GLU A 113 -22.74 7.74 -27.20
N PRO A 114 -23.79 8.21 -26.49
CA PRO A 114 -24.85 7.34 -25.97
C PRO A 114 -25.64 6.66 -27.09
N LEU A 115 -25.81 5.33 -27.00
CA LEU A 115 -26.54 4.55 -27.99
C LEU A 115 -28.05 4.44 -27.65
N PRO A 116 -28.94 4.42 -28.65
CA PRO A 116 -30.36 4.16 -28.44
C PRO A 116 -30.58 2.72 -27.92
N TYR A 117 -31.51 2.52 -27.00
CA TYR A 117 -31.77 1.24 -26.30
C TYR A 117 -32.31 0.13 -27.22
N THR A 118 -31.81 -1.11 -27.10
CA THR A 118 -32.24 -2.31 -27.86
C THR A 118 -32.41 -3.52 -26.93
N ALA A 119 -33.55 -4.22 -27.08
CA ALA A 119 -34.17 -5.01 -26.02
C ALA A 119 -33.92 -6.53 -26.02
N GLN A 120 -32.89 -7.06 -26.68
CA GLN A 120 -32.55 -8.50 -26.58
C GLN A 120 -31.40 -8.67 -25.55
N GLN A 121 -31.04 -9.86 -25.06
CA GLN A 121 -29.90 -10.03 -24.12
C GLN A 121 -29.09 -11.28 -24.47
N THR A 122 -27.89 -11.18 -25.05
CA THR A 122 -27.02 -12.38 -25.20
C THR A 122 -25.50 -12.18 -25.35
N VAL A 123 -24.87 -11.08 -24.91
CA VAL A 123 -23.37 -11.04 -24.82
C VAL A 123 -22.89 -10.20 -23.63
N SER A 124 -22.81 -10.78 -22.42
CA SER A 124 -22.41 -10.06 -21.18
C SER A 124 -21.07 -10.51 -20.57
N THR A 125 -20.32 -11.44 -21.15
CA THR A 125 -19.30 -12.18 -20.37
C THR A 125 -17.85 -11.68 -20.52
N ILE A 126 -17.51 -10.93 -21.58
CA ILE A 126 -16.11 -10.57 -21.87
C ILE A 126 -15.73 -9.16 -21.33
N LYS A 127 -16.62 -8.15 -21.42
CA LYS A 127 -16.35 -6.76 -20.99
C LYS A 127 -16.58 -6.48 -19.50
N MET A 128 -17.33 -7.33 -18.80
CA MET A 128 -17.39 -7.31 -17.33
C MET A 128 -16.00 -7.51 -16.71
N SER A 129 -15.07 -8.21 -17.38
CA SER A 129 -13.74 -8.47 -16.85
C SER A 129 -12.86 -7.21 -16.74
N GLU A 130 -13.01 -6.25 -17.65
CA GLU A 130 -12.24 -5.00 -17.66
C GLU A 130 -12.77 -4.01 -16.63
N VAL A 131 -14.10 -3.88 -16.52
CA VAL A 131 -14.75 -3.08 -15.47
C VAL A 131 -14.47 -3.69 -14.10
N ASP A 132 -14.52 -5.02 -13.96
CA ASP A 132 -14.10 -5.71 -12.73
C ASP A 132 -12.62 -5.50 -12.43
N ALA A 133 -11.75 -5.44 -13.44
CA ALA A 133 -10.34 -5.14 -13.25
C ALA A 133 -10.14 -3.70 -12.74
N ILE A 134 -10.85 -2.72 -13.32
CA ILE A 134 -10.83 -1.33 -12.87
C ILE A 134 -11.40 -1.20 -11.45
N MET A 135 -12.53 -1.85 -11.16
CA MET A 135 -13.13 -1.88 -9.82
C MET A 135 -12.23 -2.56 -8.79
N LYS A 136 -11.53 -3.65 -9.15
CA LYS A 136 -10.53 -4.29 -8.28
C LYS A 136 -9.35 -3.36 -8.03
N LYS A 137 -8.87 -2.62 -9.03
CA LYS A 137 -7.83 -1.59 -8.87
C LYS A 137 -8.29 -0.46 -7.94
N TYR A 138 -9.52 0.02 -8.11
CA TYR A 138 -10.12 1.04 -7.25
C TYR A 138 -10.28 0.56 -5.79
N ARG A 139 -10.70 -0.70 -5.58
CA ARG A 139 -10.77 -1.32 -4.25
C ARG A 139 -9.39 -1.47 -3.62
N ALA A 140 -8.36 -1.77 -4.41
CA ALA A 140 -6.98 -1.87 -3.94
C ALA A 140 -6.39 -0.50 -3.51
N ALA A 141 -6.90 0.59 -4.09
CA ALA A 141 -6.49 1.96 -3.84
C ALA A 141 -7.11 2.62 -2.58
N PHE A 142 -8.11 1.98 -1.94
CA PHE A 142 -8.94 2.63 -0.92
C PHE A 142 -8.24 2.95 0.42
N ARG A 143 -6.98 2.53 0.60
CA ARG A 143 -6.17 2.84 1.79
C ARG A 143 -4.80 3.31 1.38
N ASP A 144 -4.32 4.32 2.09
CA ASP A 144 -2.94 4.80 1.95
C ASP A 144 -1.97 3.62 2.20
N PRO A 145 -1.21 3.19 1.17
CA PRO A 145 -0.33 2.05 1.29
C PRO A 145 0.81 2.33 2.29
N ILE A 146 1.26 3.59 2.41
CA ILE A 146 2.34 3.93 3.33
C ILE A 146 1.86 3.88 4.77
N ASP A 147 0.64 4.36 5.05
CA ASP A 147 0.04 4.30 6.40
C ASP A 147 -0.14 2.85 6.87
N THR A 148 -0.52 1.94 5.95
CA THR A 148 -0.65 0.51 6.27
C THR A 148 0.70 -0.11 6.67
N LEU A 149 1.77 0.19 5.91
CA LEU A 149 3.12 -0.30 6.18
C LEU A 149 3.68 0.28 7.49
N VAL A 150 3.48 1.57 7.73
CA VAL A 150 3.91 2.26 8.96
C VAL A 150 3.19 1.68 10.18
N LYS A 151 1.87 1.42 10.09
CA LYS A 151 1.09 0.78 11.15
C LYS A 151 1.58 -0.63 11.50
N ALA A 152 2.03 -1.40 10.51
CA ALA A 152 2.62 -2.71 10.78
C ALA A 152 3.89 -2.60 11.65
N CYS A 153 4.60 -1.48 11.56
CA CYS A 153 5.80 -1.21 12.34
C CYS A 153 5.52 -0.66 13.75
N GLU A 154 4.32 -0.12 14.03
CA GLU A 154 3.98 0.52 15.32
C GLU A 154 4.25 -0.43 16.51
N ASN A 155 3.94 -1.71 16.36
CA ASN A 155 4.13 -2.73 17.41
C ASN A 155 5.61 -3.02 17.77
N LEU A 156 6.57 -2.50 16.99
CA LEU A 156 8.00 -2.61 17.29
C LEU A 156 8.45 -1.58 18.32
N PHE A 157 7.73 -0.48 18.41
CA PHE A 157 8.05 0.64 19.29
C PHE A 157 7.22 0.50 20.56
N ARG A 158 7.88 0.59 21.72
CA ARG A 158 7.16 0.61 23.00
C ARG A 158 6.42 1.94 23.10
N GLY A 159 5.12 1.90 23.41
CA GLY A 159 4.61 2.88 24.35
C GLY A 159 5.25 2.56 25.70
N ILE A 160 6.31 3.28 26.10
CA ILE A 160 6.76 3.24 27.50
C ILE A 160 5.77 4.12 28.27
N TYR A 161 4.54 3.67 28.39
CA TYR A 161 3.57 4.13 29.38
C TYR A 161 2.70 2.91 29.67
N GLU A 162 2.68 2.48 30.94
CA GLU A 162 1.86 1.39 31.51
C GLU A 162 2.32 -0.07 31.33
N GLU A 163 3.52 -0.44 31.78
CA GLU A 163 3.77 -1.82 32.31
C GLU A 163 4.85 -1.82 33.43
N GLU A 164 5.00 -0.72 34.18
CA GLU A 164 5.89 -0.67 35.37
C GLU A 164 5.15 -0.58 36.72
N GLU A 165 3.81 -0.66 36.79
CA GLU A 165 3.10 -0.61 38.09
C GLU A 165 2.56 -1.95 38.63
N ASP A 166 2.46 -3.04 37.87
CA ASP A 166 1.70 -4.22 38.32
C ASP A 166 2.47 -5.56 38.45
N ILE A 167 3.79 -5.51 38.66
CA ILE A 167 4.53 -6.72 39.10
C ILE A 167 5.40 -6.43 40.32
N TYR A 168 4.81 -5.81 41.34
CA TYR A 168 5.28 -5.95 42.73
C TYR A 168 4.12 -5.78 43.71
N LEU A 169 3.33 -6.85 43.90
CA LEU A 169 2.69 -7.18 45.18
C LEU A 169 2.56 -8.70 45.30
#